data_AF-M8BNU9-F1
#
_entry.id   AF-M8BNU9-F1
#
_cell.length_a   1.000
_cell.length_b   1.000
_cell.length_c   1.000
_cell.angle_alpha   90.00
_cell.angle_beta   90.00
_cell.angle_gamma   90.00
#
_symmetry.space_group_name_H-M   'P 1'
#
loop_
_entity.id
_entity.type
_entity.pdbx_description
1 polymer ?
#
loop_
_entity_poly.entity_id
_entity_poly.type
_entity_poly.pdbx_seq_one_letter_code
_entity_poly.pdbx_strand_id
1 'polypeptide(L)'
;MAKRSRKKKEQPAESLPDDLLLEVLARVPYRSLCRFKCVSKQWLALCSDPGLWKRSPQALSGFFCYARDDRKHELRFHNLSGRAQPLVDPGLPFLRGAWDGGVQTVDCCGGLLLCQCWKRSSRAGSAGMEYVVCNPATKEWTVVPATKQLHPNKKNIVRLGFDPLVPSRFAVFVLVRGHGVTRVEIFSSETGRWISKESEWGDGTSVDDHNCSASVFFGGALHLSTHDSSVITSQGRMYAMHMDYCNGKCQLSVWVLEDYASGQWTLKHTADMSGMIGHDEVCTFVAVNMERKSIFFQTNGWNEKLVSYHMENQRCRVIFSFERDFNLRCEPYIPSYTEWLSDGLLKAAP
;
A
#
# COMPACT_ATOMS: atom_id res chain seq x y z
N MET A 1 -48.35 15.51 -53.01
CA MET A 1 -48.59 15.27 -51.57
C MET A 1 -47.27 14.95 -50.88
N ALA A 2 -46.67 15.91 -50.16
CA ALA A 2 -45.45 15.67 -49.40
C ALA A 2 -45.82 15.39 -47.93
N LYS A 3 -45.58 14.16 -47.45
CA LYS A 3 -45.79 13.77 -46.06
C LYS A 3 -44.70 14.39 -45.19
N ARG A 4 -45.07 15.39 -44.39
CA ARG A 4 -44.23 16.04 -43.39
C ARG A 4 -44.05 15.08 -42.21
N SER A 5 -42.86 14.49 -42.06
CA SER A 5 -42.50 13.66 -40.92
C SER A 5 -42.51 14.49 -39.63
N ARG A 6 -43.32 14.07 -38.66
CA ARG A 6 -43.52 14.74 -37.37
C ARG A 6 -42.37 14.32 -36.45
N LYS A 7 -41.39 15.21 -36.23
CA LYS A 7 -40.33 15.01 -35.21
C LYS A 7 -41.00 14.80 -33.84
N LYS A 8 -40.90 13.58 -33.31
CA LYS A 8 -41.23 13.26 -31.91
C LYS A 8 -40.27 14.08 -31.05
N LYS A 9 -40.77 15.06 -30.29
CA LYS A 9 -40.00 15.68 -29.20
C LYS A 9 -39.85 14.61 -28.12
N GLU A 10 -38.66 14.05 -27.97
CA GLU A 10 -38.29 13.33 -26.76
C GLU A 10 -38.40 14.32 -25.60
N GLN A 11 -39.18 13.95 -24.59
CA GLN A 11 -39.18 14.66 -23.31
C GLN A 11 -37.78 14.53 -22.70
N PRO A 12 -37.23 15.57 -22.05
CA PRO A 12 -35.99 15.40 -21.32
C PRO A 12 -36.23 14.33 -20.26
N ALA A 13 -35.42 13.27 -20.28
CA ALA A 13 -35.42 12.32 -19.17
C ALA A 13 -35.24 13.12 -17.88
N GLU A 14 -36.12 12.90 -16.89
CA GLU A 14 -35.94 13.49 -15.56
C GLU A 14 -34.51 13.16 -15.11
N SER A 15 -33.68 14.19 -14.99
CA SER A 15 -32.30 14.02 -14.56
C SER A 15 -32.33 13.58 -13.10
N LEU A 16 -31.68 12.46 -12.82
CA LEU A 16 -31.49 11.98 -11.45
C LEU A 16 -30.91 13.13 -10.61
N PRO A 17 -31.48 13.46 -9.44
CA PRO A 17 -30.94 14.52 -8.61
C PRO A 17 -29.53 14.19 -8.10
N ASP A 18 -28.74 15.24 -7.83
CA ASP A 18 -27.30 15.14 -7.55
C ASP A 18 -26.98 14.28 -6.33
N ASP A 19 -27.85 14.28 -5.32
CA ASP A 19 -27.73 13.49 -4.10
C ASP A 19 -27.77 11.97 -4.40
N LEU A 20 -28.72 11.52 -5.20
CA LEU A 20 -28.82 10.12 -5.63
C LEU A 20 -27.67 9.74 -6.55
N LEU A 21 -27.25 10.66 -7.42
CA LEU A 21 -26.08 10.44 -8.28
C LEU A 21 -24.80 10.29 -7.45
N LEU A 22 -24.60 11.12 -6.42
CA LEU A 22 -23.48 11.01 -5.48
C LEU A 22 -23.49 9.67 -4.74
N GLU A 23 -24.64 9.19 -4.28
CA GLU A 23 -24.76 7.87 -3.64
C GLU A 23 -24.39 6.71 -4.59
N VAL A 24 -24.75 6.81 -5.87
CA VAL A 24 -24.35 5.83 -6.89
C VAL A 24 -22.84 5.91 -7.15
N LEU A 25 -22.31 7.12 -7.33
CA LEU A 25 -20.90 7.33 -7.62
C LEU A 25 -20.01 6.94 -6.43
N ALA A 26 -20.48 7.13 -5.20
CA ALA A 26 -19.78 6.73 -3.99
C ALA A 26 -19.57 5.21 -3.91
N ARG A 27 -20.31 4.40 -4.68
CA ARG A 27 -20.18 2.94 -4.69
C ARG A 27 -19.28 2.41 -5.79
N VAL A 28 -18.85 3.24 -6.74
CA VAL A 28 -17.95 2.81 -7.81
C VAL A 28 -16.49 2.99 -7.41
N PRO A 29 -15.57 2.12 -7.87
CA PRO A 29 -14.15 2.26 -7.58
C PRO A 29 -13.61 3.63 -8.03
N TYR A 30 -12.69 4.21 -7.26
CA TYR A 30 -12.13 5.53 -7.53
C TYR A 30 -11.58 5.69 -8.97
N ARG A 31 -10.99 4.63 -9.52
CA ARG A 31 -10.50 4.60 -10.91
C ARG A 31 -11.62 4.89 -11.92
N SER A 32 -12.82 4.36 -11.69
CA SER A 32 -13.99 4.62 -12.54
C SER A 32 -14.43 6.07 -12.42
N LEU A 33 -14.44 6.63 -11.21
CA LEU A 33 -14.72 8.05 -10.98
C LEU A 33 -13.77 8.96 -11.76
N CYS A 34 -12.47 8.62 -11.79
CA CYS A 34 -11.49 9.36 -12.58
C CYS A 34 -11.84 9.39 -14.08
N ARG A 35 -12.40 8.29 -14.62
CA ARG A 35 -12.83 8.23 -16.03
C ARG A 35 -14.14 8.99 -16.27
N PHE A 36 -15.02 9.02 -15.27
CA PHE A 36 -16.31 9.70 -15.35
C PHE A 36 -16.19 11.22 -15.37
N LYS A 37 -15.05 11.78 -14.94
CA LYS A 37 -14.72 13.21 -15.11
C LYS A 37 -14.84 13.69 -16.57
N CYS A 38 -14.72 12.79 -17.55
CA CYS A 38 -14.82 13.13 -18.97
C CYS A 38 -16.26 13.12 -19.53
N VAL A 39 -17.28 12.76 -18.73
CA VAL A 39 -18.66 12.58 -19.21
C VAL A 39 -19.36 13.92 -19.45
N SER A 40 -19.27 14.85 -18.50
CA SER A 40 -19.85 16.20 -18.58
C SER A 40 -19.27 17.13 -17.52
N LYS A 41 -19.56 18.44 -17.58
CA LYS A 41 -19.13 19.41 -16.55
C LYS A 41 -19.69 19.09 -15.16
N GLN A 42 -20.94 18.62 -15.09
CA GLN A 42 -21.58 18.21 -13.83
C GLN A 42 -20.86 17.01 -13.22
N TRP A 43 -20.57 15.98 -14.04
CA TRP A 43 -19.84 14.80 -13.58
C TRP A 43 -18.40 15.11 -13.21
N LEU A 44 -17.73 16.03 -13.92
CA LEU A 44 -16.42 16.53 -13.54
C LEU A 44 -16.44 17.17 -12.14
N ALA A 45 -17.43 18.01 -11.84
CA ALA A 45 -17.58 18.64 -10.53
C ALA A 45 -17.81 17.59 -9.44
N LEU A 46 -18.78 16.68 -9.63
CA LEU A 46 -19.10 15.63 -8.66
C LEU A 46 -17.91 14.68 -8.44
N CYS A 47 -17.29 14.17 -9.51
CA CYS A 47 -16.14 13.25 -9.41
C CYS A 47 -14.84 13.90 -8.92
N SER A 48 -14.79 15.22 -8.81
CA SER A 48 -13.66 15.95 -8.24
C SER A 48 -13.87 16.32 -6.77
N ASP A 49 -15.08 16.15 -6.24
CA ASP A 49 -15.40 16.40 -4.83
C ASP A 49 -14.61 15.44 -3.91
N PRO A 50 -13.79 15.97 -2.96
CA PRO A 50 -13.11 15.18 -1.94
C PRO A 50 -14.02 14.28 -1.10
N GLY A 51 -15.23 14.74 -0.81
CA GLY A 51 -16.22 13.98 -0.05
C GLY A 51 -16.65 12.72 -0.79
N LEU A 52 -16.77 12.77 -2.12
CA LEU A 52 -17.23 11.64 -2.92
C LEU A 52 -16.17 10.53 -2.99
N TRP A 53 -14.93 10.86 -3.35
CA TRP A 53 -13.93 9.80 -3.53
C TRP A 53 -13.43 9.21 -2.21
N LYS A 54 -13.49 9.97 -1.08
CA LYS A 54 -13.25 9.40 0.26
C LYS A 54 -14.25 8.31 0.62
N ARG A 55 -15.47 8.38 0.08
CA ARG A 55 -16.51 7.36 0.23
C ARG A 55 -16.39 6.24 -0.80
N SER A 56 -15.64 6.45 -1.87
CA SER A 56 -15.47 5.47 -2.94
C SER A 56 -14.61 4.29 -2.49
N PRO A 57 -14.94 3.05 -2.88
CA PRO A 57 -14.11 1.90 -2.58
C PRO A 57 -12.71 2.06 -3.17
N GLN A 58 -11.73 2.23 -2.27
CA GLN A 58 -10.32 2.09 -2.61
C GLN A 58 -10.00 0.60 -2.75
N ALA A 59 -10.18 0.08 -3.96
CA ALA A 59 -10.08 -1.34 -4.22
C ALA A 59 -8.61 -1.79 -4.28
N LEU A 60 -8.26 -2.74 -3.39
CA LEU A 60 -7.05 -3.56 -3.52
C LEU A 60 -6.97 -4.12 -4.94
N SER A 61 -5.92 -3.74 -5.66
CA SER A 61 -5.77 -4.07 -7.08
C SER A 61 -4.77 -5.20 -7.32
N GLY A 62 -3.85 -5.41 -6.38
CA GLY A 62 -2.85 -6.46 -6.46
C GLY A 62 -1.82 -6.37 -5.35
N PHE A 63 -0.73 -7.10 -5.54
CA PHE A 63 0.36 -7.20 -4.59
C PHE A 63 1.69 -6.97 -5.29
N PHE A 64 2.54 -6.12 -4.70
CA PHE A 64 3.95 -6.08 -5.03
C PHE A 64 4.68 -7.18 -4.26
N CYS A 65 5.40 -8.02 -4.99
CA CYS A 65 6.11 -9.17 -4.43
C CYS A 65 7.61 -9.03 -4.65
N TYR A 66 8.39 -9.38 -3.63
CA TYR A 66 9.86 -9.24 -3.62
C TYR A 66 10.50 -10.61 -3.38
N ALA A 67 11.30 -11.11 -4.32
CA ALA A 67 12.13 -12.30 -4.09
C ALA A 67 13.48 -11.87 -3.51
N ARG A 68 13.88 -12.41 -2.35
CA ARG A 68 15.11 -12.00 -1.63
C ARG A 68 16.39 -12.62 -2.17
N ASP A 69 16.35 -13.63 -3.05
CA ASP A 69 17.58 -14.25 -3.52
C ASP A 69 18.34 -13.42 -4.58
N ASP A 70 19.63 -13.68 -4.61
CA ASP A 70 20.79 -12.82 -4.74
C ASP A 70 20.81 -11.89 -5.98
N ARG A 71 21.23 -10.63 -5.75
CA ARG A 71 21.68 -9.63 -6.74
C ARG A 71 20.67 -8.97 -7.68
N LYS A 72 19.44 -9.50 -7.86
CA LYS A 72 18.52 -8.98 -8.89
C LYS A 72 17.43 -8.02 -8.40
N HIS A 73 17.01 -8.09 -7.13
CA HIS A 73 15.93 -7.27 -6.56
C HIS A 73 14.69 -7.16 -7.49
N GLU A 74 14.26 -8.29 -8.06
CA GLU A 74 13.18 -8.30 -9.06
C GLU A 74 11.84 -8.02 -8.37
N LEU A 75 11.28 -6.84 -8.63
CA LEU A 75 9.91 -6.50 -8.27
C LEU A 75 8.96 -7.28 -9.19
N ARG A 76 7.93 -7.89 -8.62
CA ARG A 76 6.81 -8.48 -9.39
C ARG A 76 5.49 -7.86 -8.95
N PHE A 77 4.54 -7.80 -9.87
CA PHE A 77 3.19 -7.34 -9.58
C PHE A 77 2.17 -8.42 -9.92
N HIS A 78 1.40 -8.85 -8.92
CA HIS A 78 0.34 -9.83 -9.08
C HIS A 78 -1.03 -9.15 -9.00
N ASN A 79 -1.80 -9.19 -10.09
CA ASN A 79 -3.17 -8.69 -10.10
C ASN A 79 -4.07 -9.51 -9.18
N LEU A 80 -4.86 -8.83 -8.34
CA LEU A 80 -5.88 -9.50 -7.54
C LEU A 80 -6.95 -10.16 -8.42
N SER A 81 -7.27 -9.57 -9.57
CA SER A 81 -8.28 -10.09 -10.49
C SER A 81 -7.83 -11.30 -11.32
N GLY A 82 -6.57 -11.72 -11.23
CA GLY A 82 -6.02 -12.82 -12.04
C GLY A 82 -5.97 -12.56 -13.55
N ARG A 83 -6.06 -11.29 -14.00
CA ARG A 83 -5.93 -10.93 -15.43
C ARG A 83 -4.46 -11.02 -15.86
N ALA A 84 -4.23 -11.43 -17.11
CA ALA A 84 -2.89 -11.78 -17.62
C ALA A 84 -1.90 -10.60 -17.71
N GLN A 85 -2.35 -9.37 -18.01
CA GLN A 85 -1.47 -8.20 -18.02
C GLN A 85 -1.44 -7.50 -16.65
N PRO A 86 -0.26 -7.29 -16.05
CA PRO A 86 -0.14 -6.61 -14.76
C PRO A 86 -0.63 -5.17 -14.87
N LEU A 87 -1.40 -4.70 -13.87
CA LEU A 87 -1.88 -3.33 -13.82
C LEU A 87 -0.73 -2.31 -13.75
N VAL A 88 0.36 -2.69 -13.10
CA VAL A 88 1.59 -1.92 -12.96
C VAL A 88 2.72 -2.70 -13.61
N ASP A 89 3.49 -2.05 -14.47
CA ASP A 89 4.75 -2.60 -14.95
C ASP A 89 5.79 -2.51 -13.82
N PRO A 90 6.22 -3.66 -13.24
CA PRO A 90 7.15 -3.66 -12.12
C PRO A 90 8.57 -3.21 -12.53
N GLY A 91 8.86 -3.08 -13.83
CA GLY A 91 10.12 -2.51 -14.31
C GLY A 91 10.25 -1.00 -14.10
N LEU A 92 9.17 -0.33 -13.66
CA LEU A 92 9.05 1.11 -13.40
C LEU A 92 9.74 1.97 -14.47
N PRO A 93 9.41 1.80 -15.77
CA PRO A 93 10.15 2.41 -16.87
C PRO A 93 10.14 3.95 -16.85
N PHE A 94 9.12 4.56 -16.22
CA PHE A 94 9.02 6.00 -16.07
C PHE A 94 10.09 6.61 -15.15
N LEU A 95 10.77 5.80 -14.32
CA LEU A 95 11.93 6.22 -13.54
C LEU A 95 13.24 6.06 -14.31
N ARG A 96 13.30 5.13 -15.29
CA ARG A 96 14.54 4.77 -15.99
C ARG A 96 15.12 5.88 -16.86
N GLY A 97 14.32 6.89 -17.22
CA GLY A 97 14.81 8.08 -17.92
C GLY A 97 15.73 8.94 -17.04
N ALA A 98 15.44 9.02 -15.73
CA ALA A 98 16.26 9.77 -14.77
C ALA A 98 17.32 8.88 -14.10
N TRP A 99 17.05 7.59 -13.91
CA TRP A 99 17.98 6.62 -13.29
C TRP A 99 18.21 5.40 -14.18
N ASP A 100 19.27 5.45 -14.97
CA ASP A 100 19.64 4.41 -15.93
C ASP A 100 20.47 3.25 -15.34
N GLY A 101 20.94 3.41 -14.11
CA GLY A 101 21.76 2.43 -13.39
C GLY A 101 20.92 1.35 -12.72
N GLY A 102 19.78 1.74 -12.16
CA GLY A 102 18.82 0.80 -11.58
C GLY A 102 17.85 1.46 -10.59
N VAL A 103 16.81 0.69 -10.26
CA VAL A 103 15.74 1.04 -9.33
C VAL A 103 15.46 -0.18 -8.47
N GLN A 104 15.46 0.01 -7.16
CA GLN A 104 15.13 -1.01 -6.17
C GLN A 104 14.00 -0.49 -5.28
N THR A 105 12.88 -1.18 -5.22
CA THR A 105 11.79 -0.80 -4.31
C THR A 105 12.14 -1.19 -2.87
N VAL A 106 11.94 -0.25 -1.96
CA VAL A 106 12.25 -0.34 -0.52
C VAL A 106 10.98 -0.55 0.30
N ASP A 107 9.92 0.17 -0.04
CA ASP A 107 8.66 0.14 0.70
C ASP A 107 7.47 0.50 -0.19
N CYS A 108 6.26 0.14 0.25
CA CYS A 108 5.00 0.46 -0.42
C CYS A 108 3.98 0.91 0.63
N CYS A 109 3.33 2.05 0.41
CA CYS A 109 2.33 2.57 1.33
C CYS A 109 1.20 3.26 0.56
N GLY A 110 -0.03 2.75 0.72
CA GLY A 110 -1.26 3.40 0.22
C GLY A 110 -1.27 3.77 -1.28
N GLY A 111 -0.51 3.06 -2.11
CA GLY A 111 -0.43 3.31 -3.56
C GLY A 111 0.83 4.05 -4.03
N LEU A 112 1.67 4.50 -3.11
CA LEU A 112 2.99 5.04 -3.41
C LEU A 112 4.07 3.99 -3.15
N LEU A 113 5.16 4.07 -3.90
CA LEU A 113 6.37 3.29 -3.70
C LEU A 113 7.51 4.19 -3.24
N LEU A 114 8.30 3.69 -2.31
CA LEU A 114 9.61 4.23 -2.01
C LEU A 114 10.65 3.36 -2.70
N CYS A 115 11.52 3.98 -3.50
CA CYS A 115 12.56 3.33 -4.27
C CYS A 115 13.93 3.92 -3.94
N GLN A 116 14.96 3.08 -3.98
CA GLN A 116 16.35 3.47 -4.08
C GLN A 116 16.75 3.42 -5.55
N CYS A 117 17.27 4.52 -6.08
CA CYS A 117 17.58 4.69 -7.50
C CYS A 117 19.03 5.14 -7.68
N TRP A 118 19.66 4.74 -8.80
CA TRP A 118 21.03 5.16 -9.13
C TRP A 118 21.26 5.27 -10.64
N LYS A 119 22.23 6.12 -11.00
CA LYS A 119 22.73 6.26 -12.37
C LYS A 119 23.90 5.31 -12.62
N ARG A 120 24.14 4.91 -13.88
CA ARG A 120 25.31 4.09 -14.25
C ARG A 120 26.64 4.76 -13.93
N SER A 121 26.68 6.09 -14.00
CA SER A 121 27.86 6.89 -13.69
C SER A 121 28.24 6.88 -12.20
N SER A 122 27.32 6.48 -11.33
CA SER A 122 27.59 6.34 -9.90
C SER A 122 28.61 5.20 -9.71
N ARG A 123 29.86 5.55 -9.40
CA ARG A 123 30.92 4.56 -9.13
C ARG A 123 30.44 3.56 -8.08
N ALA A 124 30.84 2.30 -8.24
CA ALA A 124 30.58 1.24 -7.26
C ALA A 124 31.12 1.68 -5.88
N GLY A 125 30.23 2.16 -5.00
CA GLY A 125 30.57 2.82 -3.75
C GLY A 125 29.74 4.07 -3.48
N SER A 126 28.44 3.87 -3.18
CA SER A 126 27.49 4.75 -2.44
C SER A 126 27.26 6.23 -2.84
N ALA A 127 28.12 6.89 -3.61
CA ALA A 127 28.10 8.35 -3.81
C ALA A 127 27.10 8.88 -4.86
N GLY A 128 26.06 8.10 -5.19
CA GLY A 128 25.06 8.51 -6.19
C GLY A 128 23.78 7.67 -6.14
N MET A 129 23.42 7.23 -4.95
CA MET A 129 22.15 6.57 -4.65
C MET A 129 21.17 7.61 -4.12
N GLU A 130 19.96 7.64 -4.67
CA GLU A 130 18.91 8.57 -4.30
C GLU A 130 17.67 7.80 -3.85
N TYR A 131 16.96 8.33 -2.86
CA TYR A 131 15.65 7.82 -2.48
C TYR A 131 14.57 8.59 -3.22
N VAL A 132 13.64 7.88 -3.81
CA VAL A 132 12.60 8.42 -4.69
C VAL A 132 11.26 7.88 -4.22
N VAL A 133 10.30 8.77 -3.98
CA VAL A 133 8.91 8.37 -3.82
C VAL A 133 8.25 8.49 -5.19
N CYS A 134 7.53 7.46 -5.61
CA CYS A 134 6.81 7.47 -6.87
C CYS A 134 5.40 6.90 -6.78
N ASN A 135 4.55 7.35 -7.69
CA ASN A 135 3.19 6.84 -7.86
C ASN A 135 3.11 6.04 -9.17
N PRO A 136 3.06 4.69 -9.13
CA PRO A 136 2.95 3.88 -10.34
C PRO A 136 1.67 4.13 -11.16
N ALA A 137 0.60 4.62 -10.53
CA ALA A 137 -0.67 4.88 -11.22
C ALA A 137 -0.63 6.16 -12.06
N THR A 138 0.05 7.21 -11.58
CA THR A 138 0.20 8.49 -12.29
C THR A 138 1.53 8.63 -13.01
N LYS A 139 2.50 7.75 -12.74
CA LYS A 139 3.88 7.77 -13.23
C LYS A 139 4.69 9.00 -12.80
N GLU A 140 4.22 9.68 -11.76
CA GLU A 140 4.89 10.81 -11.16
C GLU A 140 5.84 10.35 -10.06
N TRP A 141 6.84 11.18 -9.78
CA TRP A 141 7.86 10.89 -8.77
C TRP A 141 8.49 12.17 -8.23
N THR A 142 9.10 12.06 -7.05
CA THR A 142 9.93 13.10 -6.43
C THR A 142 11.11 12.48 -5.72
N VAL A 143 12.24 13.19 -5.72
CA VAL A 143 13.42 12.80 -4.94
C VAL A 143 13.21 13.21 -3.48
N VAL A 144 13.54 12.30 -2.57
CA VAL A 144 13.56 12.58 -1.13
C VAL A 144 14.85 13.33 -0.81
N PRO A 145 14.80 14.48 -0.09
CA PRO A 145 16.01 15.23 0.24
C PRO A 145 17.03 14.38 0.98
N ALA A 146 18.29 14.44 0.56
CA ALA A 146 19.35 13.62 1.14
C ALA A 146 19.61 13.95 2.62
N THR A 147 19.85 12.91 3.43
CA THR A 147 20.38 13.00 4.79
C THR A 147 21.50 11.98 4.96
N LYS A 148 22.41 12.21 5.92
CA LYS A 148 23.51 11.28 6.24
C LYS A 148 22.99 9.88 6.63
N GLN A 149 21.75 9.78 7.13
CA GLN A 149 21.15 8.52 7.54
C GLN A 149 20.66 7.65 6.39
N LEU A 150 20.44 8.23 5.21
CA LEU A 150 20.08 7.48 4.00
C LEU A 150 21.31 6.89 3.30
N HIS A 151 22.50 7.04 3.87
CA HIS A 151 23.71 6.48 3.26
C HIS A 151 23.65 4.94 3.26
N PRO A 152 23.91 4.26 2.12
CA PRO A 152 23.78 2.80 2.01
C PRO A 152 24.53 2.00 3.09
N ASN A 153 25.69 2.47 3.52
CA ASN A 153 26.51 1.81 4.55
C ASN A 153 25.89 1.84 5.96
N LYS A 154 24.87 2.67 6.22
CA LYS A 154 24.26 2.81 7.55
C LYS A 154 23.27 1.68 7.88
N LYS A 155 22.77 0.94 6.87
CA LYS A 155 21.80 -0.16 7.05
C LYS A 155 20.57 0.22 7.91
N ASN A 156 20.18 1.50 7.87
CA ASN A 156 18.98 1.99 8.56
C ASN A 156 17.71 1.47 7.88
N ILE A 157 16.62 1.33 8.64
CA ILE A 157 15.33 0.92 8.07
C ILE A 157 14.62 2.18 7.57
N VAL A 158 14.20 2.16 6.30
CA VAL A 158 13.47 3.27 5.69
C VAL A 158 12.05 2.83 5.39
N ARG A 159 11.07 3.65 5.78
CA ARG A 159 9.63 3.39 5.60
C ARG A 159 8.90 4.60 5.04
N LEU A 160 7.85 4.33 4.27
CA LEU A 160 6.97 5.32 3.68
C LEU A 160 5.68 5.41 4.49
N GLY A 161 5.29 6.63 4.85
CA GLY A 161 3.98 6.93 5.39
C GLY A 161 3.15 7.69 4.37
N PHE A 162 2.06 7.10 3.91
CA PHE A 162 1.11 7.74 3.01
C PHE A 162 -0.31 7.41 3.45
N ASP A 163 -1.12 8.45 3.65
CA ASP A 163 -2.54 8.31 3.96
C ASP A 163 -3.36 8.64 2.71
N PRO A 164 -3.99 7.65 2.05
CA PRO A 164 -4.83 7.91 0.89
C PRO A 164 -6.01 8.85 1.17
N LEU A 165 -6.42 9.03 2.43
CA LEU A 165 -7.47 9.99 2.82
C LEU A 165 -6.97 11.44 2.84
N VAL A 166 -5.64 11.64 2.90
CA VAL A 166 -4.98 12.93 2.78
C VAL A 166 -3.83 12.86 1.78
N PRO A 167 -4.14 12.69 0.48
CA PRO A 167 -3.19 12.25 -0.52
C PRO A 167 -2.14 13.30 -0.88
N SER A 168 -2.32 14.57 -0.52
CA SER A 168 -1.38 15.65 -0.81
C SER A 168 -0.09 15.60 0.03
N ARG A 169 0.06 14.59 0.90
CA ARG A 169 1.21 14.48 1.79
C ARG A 169 1.66 13.04 2.00
N PHE A 170 2.98 12.89 2.07
CA PHE A 170 3.64 11.67 2.52
C PHE A 170 4.76 12.04 3.49
N ALA A 171 5.18 11.05 4.27
CA ALA A 171 6.33 11.13 5.13
C ALA A 171 7.31 9.99 4.85
N VAL A 172 8.60 10.23 5.04
CA VAL A 172 9.62 9.18 4.96
C VAL A 172 10.27 9.07 6.33
N PHE A 173 10.22 7.87 6.90
CA PHE A 173 10.77 7.55 8.21
C PHE A 173 12.09 6.80 8.03
N VAL A 174 13.14 7.27 8.71
CA VAL A 174 14.44 6.61 8.79
C VAL A 174 14.66 6.21 10.24
N LEU A 175 14.48 4.93 10.53
CA LEU A 175 14.76 4.34 11.83
C LEU A 175 16.26 4.09 11.92
N VAL A 176 16.96 4.93 12.69
CA VAL A 176 18.41 4.90 12.86
C VAL A 176 18.77 3.78 13.82
N ARG A 177 19.68 2.89 13.38
CA ARG A 177 20.02 1.68 14.11
C ARG A 177 21.33 1.81 14.90
N GLY A 178 21.33 1.15 16.06
CA GLY A 178 22.48 0.84 16.92
C GLY A 178 22.28 -0.53 17.55
N HIS A 179 22.28 -0.62 18.89
CA HIS A 179 21.83 -1.83 19.62
C HIS A 179 20.31 -2.04 19.58
N GLY A 180 19.57 -1.05 19.09
CA GLY A 180 18.13 -1.05 18.82
C GLY A 180 17.82 0.11 17.85
N VAL A 181 16.58 0.61 17.86
CA VAL A 181 16.27 1.90 17.23
C VAL A 181 16.69 2.99 18.20
N THR A 182 17.72 3.76 17.85
CA THR A 182 18.23 4.84 18.70
C THR A 182 17.54 6.16 18.44
N ARG A 183 17.11 6.38 17.19
CA ARG A 183 16.51 7.64 16.75
C ARG A 183 15.66 7.44 15.51
N VAL A 184 14.73 8.35 15.26
CA VAL A 184 13.95 8.41 14.03
C VAL A 184 14.15 9.77 13.36
N GLU A 185 14.55 9.77 12.09
CA GLU A 185 14.48 10.95 11.23
C GLU A 185 13.22 10.86 10.35
N ILE A 186 12.45 11.94 10.27
CA ILE A 186 11.17 11.98 9.56
C ILE A 186 11.20 13.15 8.59
N PHE A 187 11.09 12.84 7.30
CA PHE A 187 10.82 13.83 6.26
C PHE A 187 9.32 14.01 6.11
N SER A 188 8.86 15.25 5.98
CA SER A 188 7.47 15.56 5.65
C SER A 188 7.41 16.30 4.31
N SER A 189 6.64 15.77 3.36
CA SER A 189 6.43 16.40 2.05
C SER A 189 5.64 17.72 2.14
N GLU A 190 4.90 17.92 3.23
CA GLU A 190 4.14 19.14 3.51
C GLU A 190 5.06 20.30 3.88
N THR A 191 6.10 20.02 4.68
CA THR A 191 7.05 21.05 5.13
C THR A 191 8.33 21.10 4.31
N GLY A 192 8.63 20.05 3.53
CA GLY A 192 9.89 19.88 2.83
C GLY A 192 11.11 19.71 3.75
N ARG A 193 10.90 19.39 5.04
CA ARG A 193 11.95 19.36 6.06
C ARG A 193 12.07 18.00 6.73
N TRP A 194 13.28 17.74 7.22
CA TRP A 194 13.58 16.64 8.12
C TRP A 194 13.43 17.10 9.57
N ILE A 195 12.80 16.27 10.40
CA ILE A 195 12.86 16.35 11.85
C ILE A 195 13.56 15.10 12.40
N SER A 196 14.14 15.21 13.58
CA SER A 196 14.85 14.12 14.23
C SER A 196 14.35 14.00 15.66
N LYS A 197 14.00 12.78 16.09
CA LYS A 197 13.54 12.50 17.45
C LYS A 197 14.27 11.28 17.99
N GLU A 198 14.89 11.42 19.16
CA GLU A 198 15.52 10.30 19.87
C GLU A 198 14.48 9.24 20.24
N SER A 199 14.91 7.99 20.24
CA SER A 199 14.06 6.87 20.60
C SER A 199 13.79 6.88 22.10
N GLU A 200 12.52 6.72 22.45
CA GLU A 200 12.06 6.53 23.83
C GLU A 200 11.87 5.04 24.15
N TRP A 201 12.27 4.15 23.23
CA TRP A 201 12.16 2.71 23.42
C TRP A 201 13.23 2.20 24.37
N GLY A 202 12.90 1.19 25.16
CA GLY A 202 13.87 0.56 26.07
C GLY A 202 14.96 -0.21 25.31
N ASP A 203 16.11 -0.39 25.95
CA ASP A 203 17.32 -1.00 25.37
C ASP A 203 17.14 -2.44 24.83
N GLY A 204 16.00 -3.09 25.10
CA GLY A 204 15.64 -4.42 24.59
C GLY A 204 14.67 -4.44 23.41
N THR A 205 14.16 -3.28 22.96
CA THR A 205 13.19 -3.24 21.85
C THR A 205 13.93 -3.19 20.50
N SER A 206 14.03 -4.36 19.86
CA SER A 206 14.50 -4.47 18.48
C SER A 206 13.32 -4.43 17.49
N VAL A 207 13.51 -3.75 16.37
CA VAL A 207 12.71 -4.00 15.17
C VAL A 207 13.42 -5.12 14.42
N ASP A 208 12.71 -6.20 14.15
CA ASP A 208 13.29 -7.34 13.45
C ASP A 208 13.85 -6.90 12.08
N ASP A 209 15.09 -7.32 11.82
CA ASP A 209 15.87 -7.06 10.62
C ASP A 209 15.61 -8.10 9.52
N HIS A 210 14.76 -9.10 9.78
CA HIS A 210 14.31 -10.03 8.75
C HIS A 210 13.39 -9.35 7.72
N ASN A 211 13.62 -8.08 7.37
CA ASN A 211 13.08 -7.34 6.22
C ASN A 211 11.57 -7.41 5.97
N CYS A 212 10.80 -7.91 6.94
CA CYS A 212 9.39 -8.28 6.80
C CYS A 212 8.50 -7.73 7.92
N SER A 213 9.01 -6.89 8.83
CA SER A 213 8.12 -6.16 9.75
C SER A 213 7.29 -5.18 8.91
N ALA A 214 6.08 -5.63 8.59
CA ALA A 214 5.05 -4.81 7.96
C ALA A 214 4.87 -3.56 8.81
N SER A 215 4.93 -2.41 8.14
CA SER A 215 4.62 -1.13 8.75
C SER A 215 3.33 -0.58 8.19
N VAL A 216 2.56 0.03 9.07
CA VAL A 216 1.28 0.63 8.72
C VAL A 216 1.33 2.10 9.06
N PHE A 217 1.00 2.95 8.09
CA PHE A 217 0.78 4.36 8.36
C PHE A 217 -0.71 4.62 8.56
N PHE A 218 -1.07 5.13 9.73
CA PHE A 218 -2.46 5.41 10.10
C PHE A 218 -2.53 6.55 11.11
N GLY A 219 -3.51 7.44 10.96
CA GLY A 219 -3.72 8.52 11.92
C GLY A 219 -2.51 9.45 12.12
N GLY A 220 -1.64 9.56 11.11
CA GLY A 220 -0.39 10.33 11.19
C GLY A 220 0.76 9.62 11.91
N ALA A 221 0.58 8.37 12.34
CA ALA A 221 1.59 7.57 13.01
C ALA A 221 2.04 6.38 12.15
N LEU A 222 3.31 6.00 12.29
CA LEU A 222 3.85 4.76 11.75
C LEU A 222 3.79 3.67 12.83
N HIS A 223 2.99 2.64 12.58
CA HIS A 223 2.89 1.45 13.41
C HIS A 223 3.81 0.36 12.84
N LEU A 224 4.54 -0.31 13.72
CA LEU A 224 5.47 -1.38 13.38
C LEU A 224 4.95 -2.69 14.01
N SER A 225 4.93 -3.76 13.23
CA SER A 225 4.46 -5.07 13.71
C SER A 225 5.54 -5.77 14.54
N THR A 226 5.13 -6.52 15.58
CA THR A 226 5.98 -7.39 16.40
C THR A 226 5.82 -8.85 15.97
N HIS A 227 6.61 -9.77 16.54
CA HIS A 227 6.74 -11.17 16.07
C HIS A 227 5.42 -11.95 15.93
N ASP A 228 4.38 -11.65 16.72
CA ASP A 228 3.17 -12.48 16.80
C ASP A 228 1.87 -11.72 16.50
N SER A 229 1.96 -10.46 16.06
CA SER A 229 0.78 -9.63 15.79
C SER A 229 1.02 -8.70 14.63
N SER A 230 0.13 -8.75 13.65
CA SER A 230 0.15 -7.86 12.51
C SER A 230 -0.98 -6.85 12.62
N VAL A 231 -0.64 -5.59 12.41
CA VAL A 231 -1.62 -4.53 12.19
C VAL A 231 -1.62 -4.23 10.70
N ILE A 232 -2.80 -3.96 10.13
CA ILE A 232 -2.96 -3.51 8.74
C ILE A 232 -4.04 -2.43 8.66
N THR A 233 -4.03 -1.66 7.58
CA THR A 233 -5.11 -0.72 7.27
C THR A 233 -5.91 -1.14 6.06
N SER A 234 -7.21 -0.88 6.10
CA SER A 234 -8.11 -1.06 4.97
C SER A 234 -9.25 -0.07 5.07
N GLN A 235 -9.52 0.65 4.00
CA GLN A 235 -10.64 1.61 3.89
C GLN A 235 -10.72 2.61 5.06
N GLY A 236 -9.57 3.14 5.49
CA GLY A 236 -9.51 4.11 6.58
C GLY A 236 -9.75 3.54 7.98
N ARG A 237 -9.70 2.21 8.14
CA ARG A 237 -9.75 1.53 9.45
C ARG A 237 -8.49 0.72 9.68
N MET A 238 -8.15 0.55 10.95
CA MET A 238 -7.04 -0.28 11.39
C MET A 238 -7.56 -1.62 11.90
N TYR A 239 -6.92 -2.70 11.48
CA TYR A 239 -7.24 -4.07 11.88
C TYR A 239 -6.01 -4.72 12.50
N ALA A 240 -6.21 -5.44 13.59
CA ALA A 240 -5.20 -6.30 14.18
C ALA A 240 -5.59 -7.74 13.91
N MET A 241 -4.62 -8.55 13.47
CA MET A 241 -4.80 -9.96 13.24
C MET A 241 -3.75 -10.73 14.02
N HIS A 242 -4.23 -11.78 14.67
CA HIS A 242 -3.44 -12.64 15.53
C HIS A 242 -3.74 -14.09 15.21
N MET A 243 -2.67 -14.88 15.15
CA MET A 243 -2.75 -16.32 15.04
C MET A 243 -2.29 -16.95 16.36
N ASP A 244 -3.20 -17.64 17.03
CA ASP A 244 -2.87 -18.41 18.23
C ASP A 244 -2.50 -19.84 17.83
N TYR A 245 -1.26 -20.22 18.13
CA TYR A 245 -0.68 -21.54 17.86
C TYR A 245 -0.68 -22.47 19.08
N CYS A 246 -1.31 -22.07 20.19
CA CYS A 246 -1.29 -22.86 21.42
C CYS A 246 -2.04 -24.19 21.28
N ASN A 247 -1.56 -25.21 22.00
CA ASN A 247 -2.19 -26.53 22.11
C ASN A 247 -2.38 -27.28 20.78
N GLY A 248 -1.50 -27.04 19.79
CA GLY A 248 -1.57 -27.69 18.48
C GLY A 248 -2.74 -27.25 17.62
N LYS A 249 -3.41 -26.14 17.99
CA LYS A 249 -4.45 -25.48 17.20
C LYS A 249 -3.85 -24.25 16.51
N CYS A 250 -4.51 -23.82 15.45
CA CYS A 250 -4.20 -22.58 14.74
C CYS A 250 -5.47 -21.74 14.69
N GLN A 251 -5.66 -20.83 15.65
CA GLN A 251 -6.88 -20.01 15.75
C GLN A 251 -6.62 -18.58 15.27
N LEU A 252 -7.40 -18.16 14.28
CA LEU A 252 -7.43 -16.78 13.79
C LEU A 252 -8.33 -15.93 14.66
N SER A 253 -7.87 -14.72 15.01
CA SER A 253 -8.72 -13.64 15.47
C SER A 253 -8.46 -12.36 14.67
N VAL A 254 -9.54 -11.67 14.29
CA VAL A 254 -9.50 -10.40 13.55
C VAL A 254 -10.22 -9.35 14.36
N TRP A 255 -9.50 -8.28 14.69
CA TRP A 255 -9.97 -7.17 15.50
C TRP A 255 -9.97 -5.90 14.66
N VAL A 256 -10.91 -5.00 14.93
CA VAL A 256 -10.89 -3.64 14.36
C VAL A 256 -10.75 -2.64 15.49
N LEU A 257 -9.97 -1.59 15.24
CA LEU A 257 -9.88 -0.44 16.13
C LEU A 257 -11.07 0.47 15.85
N GLU A 258 -11.98 0.59 16.81
CA GLU A 258 -13.19 1.43 16.67
C GLU A 258 -12.91 2.89 17.03
N ASP A 259 -12.09 3.11 18.06
CA ASP A 259 -11.59 4.43 18.43
C ASP A 259 -10.07 4.40 18.63
N TYR A 260 -9.39 5.24 17.85
CA TYR A 260 -7.95 5.39 17.90
C TYR A 260 -7.49 6.07 19.18
N ALA A 261 -8.27 7.02 19.72
CA ALA A 261 -7.89 7.78 20.91
C ALA A 261 -7.98 6.94 22.19
N SER A 262 -9.05 6.15 22.35
CA SER A 262 -9.22 5.27 23.50
C SER A 262 -8.48 3.93 23.37
N GLY A 263 -8.00 3.58 22.18
CA GLY A 263 -7.41 2.27 21.90
C GLY A 263 -8.42 1.11 21.98
N GLN A 264 -9.71 1.37 21.71
CA GLN A 264 -10.75 0.35 21.84
C GLN A 264 -10.79 -0.59 20.62
N TRP A 265 -10.49 -1.86 20.86
CA TRP A 265 -10.54 -2.93 19.87
C TRP A 265 -11.80 -3.78 20.01
N THR A 266 -12.44 -4.07 18.88
CA THR A 266 -13.60 -4.98 18.82
C THR A 266 -13.28 -6.19 17.96
N LEU A 267 -13.54 -7.39 18.49
CA LEU A 267 -13.42 -8.65 17.74
C LEU A 267 -14.49 -8.71 16.65
N LYS A 268 -14.07 -9.00 15.41
CA LYS A 268 -14.96 -9.09 14.24
C LYS A 268 -15.05 -10.48 13.63
N HIS A 269 -14.01 -11.30 13.76
CA HIS A 269 -14.00 -12.64 13.18
C HIS A 269 -13.07 -13.57 13.95
N THR A 270 -13.45 -14.83 14.04
CA THR A 270 -12.60 -15.92 14.52
C THR A 270 -12.75 -17.14 13.64
N ALA A 271 -11.67 -17.89 13.41
CA ALA A 271 -11.73 -19.12 12.65
C ALA A 271 -10.68 -20.13 13.12
N ASP A 272 -11.00 -21.42 13.00
CA ASP A 272 -10.03 -22.50 13.12
C ASP A 272 -9.35 -22.72 11.77
N MET A 273 -8.05 -22.52 11.74
CA MET A 273 -7.20 -22.61 10.55
C MET A 273 -6.35 -23.89 10.55
N SER A 274 -6.50 -24.77 11.56
CA SER A 274 -5.65 -25.95 11.76
C SER A 274 -5.71 -26.95 10.59
N GLY A 275 -6.82 -27.01 9.86
CA GLY A 275 -6.97 -27.83 8.65
C GLY A 275 -6.62 -27.11 7.34
N MET A 276 -6.24 -25.83 7.40
CA MET A 276 -6.01 -24.98 6.22
C MET A 276 -4.55 -24.55 6.05
N ILE A 277 -3.79 -24.52 7.14
CA ILE A 277 -2.39 -24.09 7.21
C ILE A 277 -1.54 -25.30 7.63
N GLY A 278 -0.33 -25.44 7.09
CA GLY A 278 0.58 -26.49 7.54
C GLY A 278 0.97 -26.34 9.00
N HIS A 279 1.18 -27.45 9.71
CA HIS A 279 1.48 -27.45 11.16
C HIS A 279 2.71 -26.61 11.56
N ASP A 280 3.66 -26.41 10.66
CA ASP A 280 4.89 -25.64 10.89
C ASP A 280 4.92 -24.29 10.14
N GLU A 281 3.79 -23.85 9.56
CA GLU A 281 3.70 -22.59 8.80
C GLU A 281 3.24 -21.42 9.69
N VAL A 282 4.07 -20.38 9.79
CA VAL A 282 3.68 -19.11 10.46
C VAL A 282 2.99 -18.20 9.45
N CYS A 283 1.96 -17.46 9.87
CA CYS A 283 1.23 -16.56 8.98
C CYS A 283 1.63 -15.10 9.17
N THR A 284 1.98 -14.42 8.08
CA THR A 284 2.12 -12.96 8.04
C THR A 284 0.93 -12.37 7.31
N PHE A 285 0.17 -11.50 7.98
CA PHE A 285 -1.01 -10.91 7.37
C PHE A 285 -0.64 -9.74 6.45
N VAL A 286 -1.23 -9.73 5.25
CA VAL A 286 -0.89 -8.79 4.17
C VAL A 286 -1.99 -7.77 3.97
N ALA A 287 -3.25 -8.20 3.91
CA ALA A 287 -4.38 -7.30 3.67
C ALA A 287 -5.71 -7.89 4.15
N VAL A 288 -6.69 -7.01 4.36
CA VAL A 288 -8.08 -7.38 4.63
C VAL A 288 -9.01 -6.56 3.77
N ASN A 289 -10.07 -7.20 3.28
CA ASN A 289 -11.18 -6.55 2.62
C ASN A 289 -12.48 -7.02 3.27
N MET A 290 -13.02 -6.18 4.17
CA MET A 290 -14.24 -6.51 4.94
C MET A 290 -15.52 -6.47 4.10
N GLU A 291 -15.54 -5.73 2.98
CA GLU A 291 -16.67 -5.75 2.04
C GLU A 291 -16.75 -7.09 1.31
N ARG A 292 -15.60 -7.61 0.89
CA ARG A 292 -15.48 -8.91 0.20
C ARG A 292 -15.24 -10.08 1.14
N LYS A 293 -15.31 -9.85 2.46
CA LYS A 293 -15.09 -10.86 3.50
C LYS A 293 -13.83 -11.70 3.26
N SER A 294 -12.76 -11.04 2.82
CA SER A 294 -11.53 -11.71 2.37
C SER A 294 -10.33 -11.23 3.18
N ILE A 295 -9.51 -12.16 3.64
CA ILE A 295 -8.20 -11.91 4.27
C ILE A 295 -7.12 -12.42 3.33
N PHE A 296 -6.01 -11.72 3.27
CA PHE A 296 -4.82 -12.13 2.53
C PHE A 296 -3.67 -12.27 3.50
N PHE A 297 -3.03 -13.43 3.51
CA PHE A 297 -1.87 -13.70 4.35
C PHE A 297 -0.86 -14.55 3.59
N GLN A 298 0.39 -14.41 3.99
CA GLN A 298 1.50 -15.23 3.54
C GLN A 298 1.71 -16.37 4.53
N THR A 299 1.84 -17.59 4.03
CA THR A 299 2.32 -18.72 4.84
C THR A 299 3.83 -18.78 4.74
N ASN A 300 4.52 -18.66 5.87
CA ASN A 300 5.98 -18.66 5.97
C ASN A 300 6.43 -20.07 6.36
N GLY A 301 7.10 -20.76 5.45
CA GLY A 301 7.55 -22.14 5.59
C GLY A 301 8.31 -22.59 4.34
N TRP A 302 8.47 -23.90 4.13
CA TRP A 302 9.22 -24.44 2.97
C TRP A 302 8.63 -24.08 1.59
N ASN A 303 7.33 -23.80 1.53
CA ASN A 303 6.65 -23.36 0.31
C ASN A 303 5.83 -22.11 0.62
N GLU A 304 6.51 -20.96 0.57
CA GLU A 304 5.83 -19.68 0.81
C GLU A 304 4.72 -19.45 -0.22
N LYS A 305 3.52 -19.12 0.26
CA LYS A 305 2.34 -18.89 -0.56
C LYS A 305 1.67 -17.61 -0.13
N LEU A 306 1.14 -16.87 -1.09
CA LEU A 306 0.10 -15.90 -0.80
C LEU A 306 -1.26 -16.58 -0.88
N VAL A 307 -1.99 -16.56 0.24
CA VAL A 307 -3.28 -17.20 0.39
C VAL A 307 -4.37 -16.15 0.60
N SER A 308 -5.50 -16.35 -0.07
CA SER A 308 -6.75 -15.66 0.23
C SER A 308 -7.65 -16.55 1.06
N TYR A 309 -8.20 -16.02 2.14
CA TYR A 309 -9.18 -16.69 2.99
C TYR A 309 -10.51 -15.94 2.93
N HIS A 310 -11.58 -16.65 2.59
CA HIS A 310 -12.93 -16.11 2.59
C HIS A 310 -13.61 -16.40 3.92
N MET A 311 -13.95 -15.36 4.68
CA MET A 311 -14.45 -15.45 6.07
C MET A 311 -15.78 -16.20 6.19
N GLU A 312 -16.73 -15.97 5.29
CA GLU A 312 -18.07 -16.59 5.40
C GLU A 312 -18.06 -18.09 5.09
N ASN A 313 -17.46 -18.45 3.95
CA ASN A 313 -17.39 -19.84 3.51
C ASN A 313 -16.21 -20.62 4.13
N GLN A 314 -15.37 -19.94 4.92
CA GLN A 314 -14.18 -20.47 5.57
C GLN A 314 -13.29 -21.29 4.62
N ARG A 315 -12.98 -20.71 3.45
CA ARG A 315 -12.16 -21.37 2.42
C ARG A 315 -10.91 -20.58 2.12
N CYS A 316 -9.79 -21.30 2.09
CA CYS A 316 -8.53 -20.80 1.58
C CYS A 316 -8.38 -21.08 0.09
N ARG A 317 -7.80 -20.12 -0.64
CA ARG A 317 -7.39 -20.25 -2.03
C ARG A 317 -5.99 -19.67 -2.16
N VAL A 318 -5.06 -20.48 -2.65
CA VAL A 318 -3.72 -20.05 -3.01
C VAL A 318 -3.82 -19.11 -4.23
N ILE A 319 -3.26 -17.91 -4.11
CA ILE A 319 -3.19 -16.94 -5.21
C ILE A 319 -1.95 -17.26 -6.07
N PHE A 320 -0.82 -17.47 -5.41
CA PHE A 320 0.42 -17.95 -6.02
C PHE A 320 1.32 -18.59 -4.96
N SER A 321 2.21 -19.47 -5.42
CA SER A 321 3.25 -20.14 -4.64
C SER A 321 4.62 -19.76 -5.17
N PHE A 322 5.61 -19.71 -4.29
CA PHE A 322 7.01 -19.60 -4.69
C PHE A 322 7.68 -20.95 -4.58
N GLU A 323 8.24 -21.42 -5.69
CA GLU A 323 9.07 -22.62 -5.70
C GLU A 323 10.49 -22.18 -5.33
N ARG A 324 10.95 -22.59 -4.13
CA ARG A 324 12.28 -22.41 -3.51
C ARG A 324 12.39 -21.25 -2.52
N ASP A 325 13.26 -21.46 -1.53
CA ASP A 325 13.49 -20.61 -0.36
C ASP A 325 13.72 -19.14 -0.72
N PHE A 326 12.69 -18.32 -0.52
CA PHE A 326 12.78 -16.88 -0.64
C PHE A 326 12.05 -16.29 0.55
N ASN A 327 12.72 -15.49 1.37
CA ASN A 327 12.02 -14.59 2.30
C ASN A 327 11.23 -13.60 1.46
N LEU A 328 9.98 -13.92 1.17
CA LEU A 328 9.13 -13.09 0.33
C LEU A 328 8.51 -11.99 1.18
N ARG A 329 8.41 -10.80 0.60
CA ARG A 329 7.53 -9.75 1.10
C ARG A 329 6.41 -9.55 0.09
N CYS A 330 5.17 -9.43 0.57
CA CYS A 330 4.03 -9.03 -0.24
C CYS A 330 3.47 -7.73 0.31
N GLU A 331 3.40 -6.71 -0.52
CA GLU A 331 2.80 -5.42 -0.14
C GLU A 331 1.50 -5.19 -0.91
N PRO A 332 0.38 -4.92 -0.22
CA PRO A 332 -0.87 -4.64 -0.88
C PRO A 332 -0.80 -3.33 -1.65
N TYR A 333 -1.31 -3.34 -2.89
CA TYR A 333 -1.35 -2.16 -3.74
C TYR A 333 -2.78 -1.68 -3.97
N ILE A 334 -3.01 -0.44 -3.53
CA ILE A 334 -4.23 0.33 -3.75
C ILE A 334 -3.84 1.54 -4.62
N PRO A 335 -4.17 1.58 -5.92
CA PRO A 335 -3.76 2.67 -6.77
C PRO A 335 -4.31 4.02 -6.30
N SER A 336 -3.45 5.03 -6.22
CA SER A 336 -3.84 6.41 -5.93
C SER A 336 -3.80 7.25 -7.22
N TYR A 337 -4.93 7.84 -7.61
CA TYR A 337 -5.03 8.73 -8.78
C TYR A 337 -5.19 10.20 -8.40
N THR A 338 -5.06 10.53 -7.13
CA THR A 338 -5.08 11.90 -6.61
C THR A 338 -3.72 12.56 -6.78
N GLU A 339 -3.73 13.89 -6.91
CA GLU A 339 -2.51 14.69 -6.83
C GLU A 339 -1.91 14.55 -5.43
N TRP A 340 -0.64 14.16 -5.39
CA TRP A 340 0.07 13.80 -4.15
C TRP A 340 1.36 14.59 -3.95
N LEU A 341 1.74 15.38 -4.95
CA LEU A 341 2.83 16.35 -4.87
C LEU A 341 2.23 17.73 -4.58
N SER A 342 2.74 18.40 -3.56
CA SER A 342 2.47 19.81 -3.32
C SER A 342 3.28 20.68 -4.29
N ASP A 343 2.79 21.88 -4.60
CA ASP A 343 3.42 22.82 -5.55
C ASP A 343 4.90 23.15 -5.23
N GLY A 344 5.36 22.91 -3.99
CA GLY A 344 6.73 23.14 -3.54
C GLY A 344 7.72 21.99 -3.80
N LEU A 345 7.25 20.76 -4.05
CA LEU A 345 8.10 19.63 -4.44
C LEU A 345 8.17 19.57 -5.97
N LEU A 346 8.95 20.49 -6.54
CA LEU A 346 9.20 20.53 -7.97
C LEU A 346 9.74 19.18 -8.45
N LYS A 347 9.16 18.69 -9.55
CA LYS A 347 9.74 17.62 -10.37
C LYS A 347 11.19 18.01 -10.64
N ALA A 348 12.15 17.30 -10.07
CA ALA A 348 13.55 17.50 -10.44
C ALA A 348 13.62 17.19 -11.94
N ALA A 349 13.86 18.22 -12.77
CA ALA A 349 14.02 18.03 -14.19
C ALA A 349 15.23 17.10 -14.44
N PRO A 350 15.17 16.23 -15.47
CA PRO A 350 16.17 15.19 -15.71
C PRO A 350 17.59 15.72 -15.92
#